data_AF-A0A7W1J8T9-F1
#
_entry.id   AF-A0A7W1J8T9-F1
#
_cell.length_a   1.000
_cell.length_b   1.000
_cell.length_c   1.000
_cell.angle_alpha   90.00
_cell.angle_beta   90.00
_cell.angle_gamma   90.00
#
_symmetry.space_group_name_H-M   'P 1'
#
loop_
_entity.id
_entity.type
_entity.pdbx_description
1 polymer ?
#
loop_
_entity_poly.entity_id
_entity_poly.type
_entity_poly.pdbx_seq_one_letter_code
_entity_poly.pdbx_strand_id
1 'polypeptide(L)'
;MRSWPSASTPCPAEHRLASLTRLGFPGLLLVLLASAQQGVSASDSESSDPLAGLDGPHGEAWHTSVERLLVYTSADQALSAIAIIDARHYTDAAPELAAALGSMDDRVVKAALVTLVRFSGLRVDAKTAVVTRTLIRKEDPEVRILAARIAGAVKDDHAIPDLIAMIGATTPDERNAAAESLEKISGERIGADAAAWSAWWAQDEQRFQRKLPRINEQLASKVPDQIAEALVSLRNFTHHPDEVGALVEPYLDSPDPMIRNIASQSLPDPMRLRDPAASDIDVLVNPAVRAPVIAPPAPAPAPPPSGG
;
A
#
# COMPACT_ATOMS: atom_id res chain seq x y z
N MET A 1 -65.49 -2.51 7.30
CA MET A 1 -64.65 -1.60 6.49
C MET A 1 -63.71 -0.82 7.39
N ARG A 2 -62.45 -1.27 7.55
CA ARG A 2 -61.32 -0.43 7.98
C ARG A 2 -60.08 -0.95 7.26
N SER A 3 -59.60 -0.18 6.29
CA SER A 3 -58.37 -0.39 5.54
C SER A 3 -57.16 0.10 6.34
N TRP A 4 -56.10 -0.70 6.38
CA TRP A 4 -54.77 -0.32 6.88
C TRP A 4 -53.94 0.34 5.76
N PRO A 5 -53.10 1.34 6.03
CA PRO A 5 -52.09 1.80 5.07
C PRO A 5 -50.82 0.94 5.19
N SER A 6 -50.26 0.56 4.04
CA SER A 6 -48.98 -0.13 3.94
C SER A 6 -47.84 0.85 4.20
N ALA A 7 -47.00 0.54 5.20
CA ALA A 7 -45.74 1.23 5.42
C ALA A 7 -44.70 0.71 4.41
N SER A 8 -44.36 1.53 3.43
CA SER A 8 -43.18 1.34 2.58
C SER A 8 -41.93 1.43 3.45
N THR A 9 -41.22 0.33 3.58
CA THR A 9 -39.89 0.29 4.21
C THR A 9 -38.92 1.07 3.33
N PRO A 10 -38.17 2.05 3.86
CA PRO A 10 -37.21 2.80 3.04
C PRO A 10 -36.07 1.89 2.56
N CYS A 11 -35.68 2.08 1.31
CA CYS A 11 -34.66 1.30 0.62
C CYS A 11 -33.29 1.48 1.32
N PRO A 12 -32.46 0.43 1.48
CA PRO A 12 -31.15 0.53 2.15
C PRO A 12 -30.16 1.48 1.45
N ALA A 13 -30.46 1.97 0.24
CA ALA A 13 -29.69 2.99 -0.46
C ALA A 13 -29.79 4.39 0.20
N GLU A 14 -30.95 4.75 0.78
CA GLU A 14 -31.18 6.10 1.34
C GLU A 14 -30.44 6.32 2.66
N HIS A 15 -30.32 5.26 3.48
CA HIS A 15 -29.51 5.29 4.70
C HIS A 15 -28.00 5.41 4.41
N ARG A 16 -27.55 4.94 3.24
CA ARG A 16 -26.15 4.95 2.81
C ARG A 16 -25.72 6.32 2.24
N LEU A 17 -26.63 7.04 1.60
CA LEU A 17 -26.39 8.43 1.15
C LEU A 17 -26.23 9.41 2.33
N ALA A 18 -26.95 9.21 3.43
CA ALA A 18 -26.82 10.02 4.64
C ALA A 18 -25.49 9.84 5.39
N SER A 19 -24.74 8.78 5.08
CA SER A 19 -23.40 8.52 5.66
C SER A 19 -22.31 9.33 4.94
N LEU A 20 -22.53 9.67 3.66
CA LEU A 20 -21.57 10.39 2.81
C LEU A 20 -21.47 11.88 3.16
N THR A 21 -22.53 12.47 3.73
CA THR A 21 -22.54 13.86 4.21
C THR A 21 -21.90 14.05 5.59
N ARG A 22 -21.86 13.01 6.45
CA ARG A 22 -21.28 13.12 7.80
C ARG A 22 -19.74 13.13 7.85
N LEU A 23 -19.08 12.71 6.77
CA LEU A 23 -17.61 12.68 6.68
C LEU A 23 -17.02 13.86 5.88
N GLY A 24 -17.84 14.81 5.41
CA GLY A 24 -17.34 16.04 4.76
C GLY A 24 -16.87 15.88 3.31
N PHE A 25 -17.32 14.84 2.59
CA PHE A 25 -16.90 14.57 1.20
C PHE A 25 -18.03 14.71 0.16
N PRO A 26 -18.60 15.92 -0.06
CA PRO A 26 -19.67 16.12 -1.05
C PRO A 26 -19.20 15.97 -2.50
N GLY A 27 -17.91 16.17 -2.80
CA GLY A 27 -17.35 16.05 -4.15
C GLY A 27 -17.32 14.62 -4.70
N LEU A 28 -17.13 13.63 -3.82
CA LEU A 28 -17.05 12.22 -4.19
C LEU A 28 -18.44 11.64 -4.49
N LEU A 29 -19.49 12.18 -3.87
CA LEU A 29 -20.89 11.90 -4.20
C LEU A 29 -21.20 12.32 -5.65
N LEU A 30 -20.67 13.46 -6.09
CA LEU A 30 -20.87 13.98 -7.44
C LEU A 30 -20.12 13.13 -8.48
N VAL A 31 -18.93 12.63 -8.18
CA VAL A 31 -18.20 11.72 -9.08
C VAL A 31 -18.94 10.38 -9.22
N LEU A 32 -19.42 9.81 -8.10
CA LEU A 32 -20.18 8.56 -8.11
C LEU A 32 -21.57 8.72 -8.78
N LEU A 33 -22.23 9.87 -8.60
CA LEU A 33 -23.51 10.17 -9.27
C LEU A 33 -23.33 10.52 -10.75
N ALA A 34 -22.24 11.19 -11.13
CA ALA A 34 -21.95 11.52 -12.53
C ALA A 34 -21.64 10.25 -13.36
N SER A 35 -20.89 9.31 -12.79
CA SER A 35 -20.64 8.00 -13.44
C SER A 35 -21.90 7.14 -13.53
N ALA A 36 -22.86 7.29 -12.62
CA ALA A 36 -24.17 6.62 -12.71
C ALA A 36 -25.11 7.25 -13.75
N GLN A 37 -24.93 8.52 -14.10
CA GLN A 37 -25.77 9.22 -15.09
C GLN A 37 -25.25 9.15 -16.54
N GLN A 38 -23.97 8.83 -16.77
CA GLN A 38 -23.43 8.62 -18.12
C GLN A 38 -23.70 7.21 -18.65
N GLY A 39 -24.91 6.70 -18.45
CA GLY A 39 -25.43 5.52 -19.14
C GLY A 39 -25.44 5.76 -20.65
N VAL A 40 -24.36 5.35 -21.31
CA VAL A 40 -24.16 5.39 -22.75
C VAL A 40 -25.28 4.60 -23.42
N SER A 41 -26.04 5.27 -24.30
CA SER A 41 -26.94 4.59 -25.25
C SER A 41 -26.14 3.61 -26.08
N ALA A 42 -26.43 2.33 -25.91
CA ALA A 42 -25.84 1.25 -26.70
C ALA A 42 -26.39 1.28 -28.14
N SER A 43 -25.49 1.41 -29.11
CA SER A 43 -25.70 0.93 -30.47
C SER A 43 -24.55 0.00 -30.83
N ASP A 44 -24.90 -1.28 -30.94
CA ASP A 44 -24.26 -2.40 -31.63
C ASP A 44 -22.78 -2.27 -32.03
N SER A 45 -21.93 -2.79 -31.15
CA SER A 45 -20.76 -3.60 -31.53
C SER A 45 -20.47 -4.54 -30.37
N GLU A 46 -19.94 -5.73 -30.64
CA GLU A 46 -19.52 -6.74 -29.67
C GLU A 46 -18.42 -6.20 -28.73
N SER A 47 -18.81 -5.31 -27.83
CA SER A 47 -18.01 -4.81 -26.73
C SER A 47 -18.29 -5.76 -25.58
N SER A 48 -17.42 -6.76 -25.39
CA SER A 48 -17.37 -7.53 -24.15
C SER A 48 -17.34 -6.55 -22.99
N ASP A 49 -18.44 -6.47 -22.23
CA ASP A 49 -18.54 -5.57 -21.09
C ASP A 49 -17.35 -5.85 -20.17
N PRO A 50 -16.42 -4.90 -20.03
CA PRO A 50 -15.19 -5.14 -19.30
C PRO A 50 -15.46 -5.38 -17.80
N LEU A 51 -16.68 -5.08 -17.32
CA LEU A 51 -17.12 -5.31 -15.95
C LEU A 51 -17.85 -6.66 -15.76
N ALA A 52 -18.23 -7.37 -16.83
CA ALA A 52 -18.98 -8.63 -16.74
C ALA A 52 -18.20 -9.76 -16.02
N GLY A 53 -16.88 -9.64 -15.90
CA GLY A 53 -16.04 -10.56 -15.13
C GLY A 53 -16.08 -10.37 -13.61
N LEU A 54 -16.70 -9.29 -13.12
CA LEU A 54 -16.70 -8.93 -11.69
C LEU A 54 -17.82 -9.61 -10.88
N ASP A 55 -18.84 -10.18 -11.54
CA ASP A 55 -19.97 -10.86 -10.90
C ASP A 55 -19.72 -12.38 -10.66
N GLY A 56 -18.54 -12.89 -11.03
CA GLY A 56 -18.15 -14.29 -10.87
C GLY A 56 -17.55 -14.63 -9.50
N PRO A 57 -17.33 -15.93 -9.19
CA PRO A 57 -16.64 -16.34 -7.97
C PRO A 57 -15.22 -15.77 -7.90
N HIS A 58 -14.82 -15.38 -6.69
CA HIS A 58 -13.49 -14.83 -6.32
C HIS A 58 -12.36 -15.84 -6.55
N GLY A 59 -12.03 -16.06 -7.81
CA GLY A 59 -10.94 -16.91 -8.27
C GLY A 59 -9.92 -16.13 -9.09
N GLU A 60 -8.90 -16.83 -9.58
CA GLU A 60 -7.77 -16.24 -10.31
C GLU A 60 -8.18 -15.37 -11.52
N ALA A 61 -9.27 -15.77 -12.21
CA ALA A 61 -9.84 -15.00 -13.33
C ALA A 61 -10.45 -13.66 -12.90
N TRP A 62 -11.00 -13.58 -11.69
CA TRP A 62 -11.55 -12.35 -11.13
C TRP A 62 -10.42 -11.37 -10.78
N HIS A 63 -9.38 -11.82 -10.08
CA HIS A 63 -8.21 -11.00 -9.73
C HIS A 63 -7.52 -10.45 -10.99
N THR A 64 -7.31 -11.31 -12.00
CA THR A 64 -6.74 -10.90 -13.29
C THR A 64 -7.59 -9.84 -13.99
N SER A 65 -8.91 -9.95 -13.90
CA SER A 65 -9.84 -8.98 -14.51
C SER A 65 -9.82 -7.65 -13.78
N VAL A 66 -9.82 -7.67 -12.44
CA VAL A 66 -9.72 -6.47 -11.59
C VAL A 66 -8.39 -5.76 -11.81
N GLU A 67 -7.26 -6.48 -11.77
CA GLU A 67 -5.94 -5.91 -12.02
C GLU A 67 -5.91 -5.22 -13.40
N ARG A 68 -6.45 -5.89 -14.42
CA ARG A 68 -6.51 -5.30 -15.77
C ARG A 68 -7.30 -4.00 -15.79
N LEU A 69 -8.44 -3.97 -15.10
CA LEU A 69 -9.34 -2.82 -14.99
C LEU A 69 -8.80 -1.67 -14.13
N LEU A 70 -7.82 -1.92 -13.27
CA LEU A 70 -7.24 -0.89 -12.41
C LEU A 70 -5.92 -0.33 -12.97
N VAL A 71 -5.18 -1.14 -13.73
CA VAL A 71 -3.81 -0.80 -14.18
C VAL A 71 -3.75 -0.42 -15.67
N TYR A 72 -4.57 -1.03 -16.54
CA TYR A 72 -4.37 -0.96 -18.00
C TYR A 72 -5.53 -0.29 -18.77
N THR A 73 -6.48 0.31 -18.08
CA THR A 73 -7.71 0.88 -18.65
C THR A 73 -7.81 2.39 -18.42
N SER A 74 -8.88 3.00 -18.94
CA SER A 74 -9.14 4.42 -18.70
C SER A 74 -9.45 4.70 -17.23
N ALA A 75 -9.19 5.93 -16.79
CA ALA A 75 -9.47 6.36 -15.41
C ALA A 75 -10.94 6.14 -15.02
N ASP A 76 -11.88 6.36 -15.95
CA ASP A 76 -13.31 6.17 -15.66
C ASP A 76 -13.66 4.69 -15.43
N GLN A 77 -13.03 3.77 -16.18
CA GLN A 77 -13.19 2.33 -15.97
C GLN A 77 -12.56 1.88 -14.64
N ALA A 78 -11.39 2.42 -14.29
CA ALA A 78 -10.77 2.15 -13.00
C ALA A 78 -11.64 2.66 -11.84
N LEU A 79 -12.21 3.85 -11.95
CA LEU A 79 -13.14 4.40 -10.96
C LEU A 79 -14.40 3.53 -10.81
N SER A 80 -14.98 3.06 -11.92
CA SER A 80 -16.11 2.13 -11.89
C SER A 80 -15.76 0.81 -11.20
N ALA A 81 -14.58 0.24 -11.49
CA ALA A 81 -14.11 -0.98 -10.84
C ALA A 81 -13.91 -0.78 -9.32
N ILE A 82 -13.27 0.33 -8.90
CA ILE A 82 -13.11 0.66 -7.48
C ILE A 82 -14.47 0.84 -6.79
N ALA A 83 -15.42 1.49 -7.44
CA ALA A 83 -16.77 1.67 -6.89
C ALA A 83 -17.50 0.34 -6.68
N ILE A 84 -17.34 -0.63 -7.59
CA ILE A 84 -17.90 -1.98 -7.44
C ILE A 84 -17.24 -2.70 -6.27
N ILE A 85 -15.91 -2.66 -6.18
CA ILE A 85 -15.14 -3.25 -5.09
C ILE A 85 -15.59 -2.70 -3.73
N ASP A 86 -15.69 -1.37 -3.60
CA ASP A 86 -16.17 -0.70 -2.39
C ASP A 86 -17.63 -1.07 -2.08
N ALA A 87 -18.54 -0.99 -3.06
CA ALA A 87 -19.96 -1.27 -2.84
C ALA A 87 -20.23 -2.73 -2.42
N ARG A 88 -19.40 -3.67 -2.88
CA ARG A 88 -19.52 -5.09 -2.58
C ARG A 88 -18.64 -5.54 -1.41
N HIS A 89 -17.76 -4.67 -0.92
CA HIS A 89 -16.81 -4.94 0.16
C HIS A 89 -15.87 -6.12 -0.18
N TYR A 90 -15.33 -6.12 -1.40
CA TYR A 90 -14.36 -7.11 -1.85
C TYR A 90 -13.00 -6.83 -1.23
N THR A 91 -12.83 -7.27 0.01
CA THR A 91 -11.63 -7.05 0.83
C THR A 91 -10.41 -7.77 0.29
N ASP A 92 -10.60 -8.86 -0.45
CA ASP A 92 -9.57 -9.59 -1.18
C ASP A 92 -8.98 -8.81 -2.37
N ALA A 93 -9.63 -7.72 -2.80
CA ALA A 93 -9.13 -6.80 -3.82
C ALA A 93 -8.02 -5.83 -3.35
N ALA A 94 -7.59 -5.94 -2.09
CA ALA A 94 -6.63 -5.01 -1.50
C ALA A 94 -5.31 -4.89 -2.31
N PRO A 95 -4.72 -5.97 -2.84
CA PRO A 95 -3.52 -5.89 -3.68
C PRO A 95 -3.74 -5.12 -4.99
N GLU A 96 -4.89 -5.28 -5.63
CA GLU A 96 -5.20 -4.61 -6.89
C GLU A 96 -5.53 -3.14 -6.65
N LEU A 97 -6.23 -2.81 -5.56
CA LEU A 97 -6.42 -1.42 -5.10
C LEU A 97 -5.08 -0.76 -4.78
N ALA A 98 -4.14 -1.49 -4.19
CA ALA A 98 -2.79 -0.99 -3.93
C ALA A 98 -2.02 -0.71 -5.22
N ALA A 99 -2.18 -1.54 -6.25
CA ALA A 99 -1.61 -1.28 -7.57
C ALA A 99 -2.16 0.02 -8.18
N ALA A 100 -3.44 0.32 -7.97
CA ALA A 100 -4.08 1.55 -8.44
C ALA A 100 -3.52 2.84 -7.80
N LEU A 101 -2.82 2.74 -6.66
CA LEU A 101 -2.13 3.89 -6.04
C LEU A 101 -0.95 4.41 -6.87
N GLY A 102 -0.44 3.60 -7.82
CA GLY A 102 0.57 4.02 -8.80
C GLY A 102 0.00 4.75 -10.03
N SER A 103 -1.31 4.97 -10.08
CA SER A 103 -1.96 5.66 -11.20
C SER A 103 -1.51 7.12 -11.31
N MET A 104 -1.47 7.64 -12.54
CA MET A 104 -1.22 9.05 -12.83
C MET A 104 -2.47 9.93 -12.62
N ASP A 105 -3.67 9.33 -12.51
CA ASP A 105 -4.91 10.07 -12.26
C ASP A 105 -5.19 10.12 -10.74
N ASP A 106 -5.12 11.32 -10.18
CA ASP A 106 -5.34 11.56 -8.75
C ASP A 106 -6.73 11.11 -8.27
N ARG A 107 -7.75 11.09 -9.14
CA ARG A 107 -9.09 10.58 -8.79
C ARG A 107 -9.05 9.08 -8.50
N VAL A 108 -8.30 8.33 -9.30
CA VAL A 108 -8.12 6.88 -9.12
C VAL A 108 -7.35 6.62 -7.84
N VAL A 109 -6.26 7.36 -7.60
CA VAL A 109 -5.47 7.26 -6.37
C VAL A 109 -6.34 7.55 -5.14
N LYS A 110 -7.09 8.66 -5.14
CA LYS A 110 -8.01 9.00 -4.04
C LYS A 110 -9.08 7.94 -3.82
N ALA A 111 -9.73 7.47 -4.87
CA ALA A 111 -10.76 6.44 -4.76
C ALA A 111 -10.18 5.15 -4.16
N ALA A 112 -9.00 4.71 -4.64
CA ALA A 112 -8.32 3.54 -4.11
C ALA A 112 -7.93 3.74 -2.63
N LEU A 113 -7.37 4.89 -2.26
CA LEU A 113 -7.03 5.24 -0.88
C LEU A 113 -8.25 5.22 0.04
N VAL A 114 -9.37 5.82 -0.37
CA VAL A 114 -10.61 5.82 0.42
C VAL A 114 -11.09 4.39 0.66
N THR A 115 -11.11 3.57 -0.39
CA THR A 115 -11.53 2.16 -0.30
C THR A 115 -10.61 1.37 0.62
N LEU A 116 -9.28 1.52 0.48
CA LEU A 116 -8.29 0.88 1.35
C LEU A 116 -8.43 1.31 2.81
N VAL A 117 -8.66 2.59 3.08
CA VAL A 117 -8.89 3.09 4.45
C VAL A 117 -10.19 2.50 5.03
N ARG A 118 -11.25 2.35 4.24
CA ARG A 118 -12.50 1.70 4.71
C ARG A 118 -12.30 0.23 5.00
N PHE A 119 -11.42 -0.42 4.26
CA PHE A 119 -11.02 -1.79 4.47
C PHE A 119 -10.01 -1.95 5.62
N SER A 120 -9.73 -0.88 6.39
CA SER A 120 -8.75 -0.89 7.50
C SER A 120 -8.98 -2.06 8.46
N GLY A 121 -7.92 -2.83 8.69
CA GLY A 121 -7.93 -4.10 9.44
C GLY A 121 -7.45 -5.29 8.59
N LEU A 122 -7.38 -5.13 7.27
CA LEU A 122 -6.77 -6.11 6.38
C LEU A 122 -5.25 -5.99 6.39
N ARG A 123 -4.58 -7.14 6.23
CA ARG A 123 -3.15 -7.21 5.95
C ARG A 123 -2.92 -6.67 4.55
N VAL A 124 -2.57 -5.39 4.48
CA VAL A 124 -2.07 -4.80 3.24
C VAL A 124 -0.57 -5.11 3.13
N ASP A 125 -0.11 -5.40 1.92
CA ASP A 125 1.25 -5.87 1.66
C ASP A 125 2.33 -4.78 1.84
N ALA A 126 3.60 -5.20 1.90
CA ALA A 126 4.74 -4.30 2.00
C ALA A 126 4.83 -3.32 0.82
N LYS A 127 4.34 -3.71 -0.37
CA LYS A 127 4.29 -2.86 -1.56
C LYS A 127 3.41 -1.63 -1.32
N THR A 128 2.27 -1.81 -0.67
CA THR A 128 1.37 -0.70 -0.34
C THR A 128 1.99 0.26 0.66
N ALA A 129 2.76 -0.25 1.64
CA ALA A 129 3.48 0.60 2.58
C ALA A 129 4.44 1.54 1.84
N VAL A 130 5.23 1.03 0.89
CA VAL A 130 6.15 1.84 0.07
C VAL A 130 5.42 2.92 -0.71
N VAL A 131 4.35 2.56 -1.44
CA VAL A 131 3.59 3.54 -2.23
C VAL A 131 2.96 4.60 -1.32
N THR A 132 2.41 4.19 -0.18
CA THR A 132 1.78 5.09 0.79
C THR A 132 2.76 6.15 1.34
N ARG A 133 4.02 5.79 1.62
CA ARG A 133 5.06 6.76 2.04
C ARG A 133 5.28 7.86 1.00
N THR A 134 5.25 7.52 -0.28
CA THR A 134 5.40 8.53 -1.34
C THR A 134 4.20 9.48 -1.39
N LEU A 135 3.01 8.99 -1.06
CA LEU A 135 1.77 9.76 -1.07
C LEU A 135 1.64 10.72 0.12
N ILE A 136 2.28 10.46 1.27
CA ILE A 136 2.31 11.39 2.42
C ILE A 136 2.99 12.73 2.06
N ARG A 137 3.88 12.72 1.06
CA ARG A 137 4.63 13.88 0.58
C ARG A 137 4.00 14.59 -0.63
N LYS A 138 2.85 14.11 -1.13
CA LYS A 138 2.11 14.77 -2.22
C LYS A 138 1.59 16.14 -1.78
N GLU A 139 1.28 17.02 -2.73
CA GLU A 139 0.75 18.34 -2.42
C GLU A 139 -0.71 18.31 -1.95
N ASP A 140 -1.50 17.34 -2.42
CA ASP A 140 -2.94 17.26 -2.12
C ASP A 140 -3.20 16.84 -0.66
N PRO A 141 -3.78 17.70 0.19
CA PRO A 141 -4.01 17.40 1.61
C PRO A 141 -4.87 16.16 1.85
N GLU A 142 -5.85 15.89 0.98
CA GLU A 142 -6.75 14.75 1.11
C GLU A 142 -5.99 13.44 0.88
N VAL A 143 -5.13 13.40 -0.14
CA VAL A 143 -4.25 12.26 -0.44
C VAL A 143 -3.32 11.99 0.74
N ARG A 144 -2.74 13.04 1.33
CA ARG A 144 -1.83 12.92 2.48
C ARG A 144 -2.52 12.37 3.71
N ILE A 145 -3.73 12.87 4.03
CA ILE A 145 -4.54 12.37 5.17
C ILE A 145 -4.81 10.88 5.02
N LEU A 146 -5.26 10.46 3.84
CA LEU A 146 -5.59 9.07 3.58
C LEU A 146 -4.33 8.20 3.61
N ALA A 147 -3.23 8.67 3.01
CA ALA A 147 -1.96 7.97 3.04
C ALA A 147 -1.44 7.80 4.48
N ALA A 148 -1.50 8.85 5.30
CA ALA A 148 -1.13 8.76 6.72
C ALA A 148 -1.94 7.67 7.45
N ARG A 149 -3.28 7.67 7.25
CA ARG A 149 -4.17 6.66 7.85
C ARG A 149 -3.83 5.23 7.43
N ILE A 150 -3.49 5.02 6.15
CA ILE A 150 -3.06 3.70 5.67
C ILE A 150 -1.74 3.31 6.32
N ALA A 151 -0.74 4.20 6.37
CA ALA A 151 0.54 3.93 7.02
C ALA A 151 0.36 3.50 8.49
N GLY A 152 -0.54 4.17 9.22
CA GLY A 152 -0.92 3.75 10.57
C GLY A 152 -1.63 2.40 10.64
N ALA A 153 -2.52 2.10 9.67
CA ALA A 153 -3.23 0.82 9.61
C ALA A 153 -2.31 -0.37 9.31
N VAL A 154 -1.31 -0.17 8.45
CA VAL A 154 -0.31 -1.20 8.10
C VAL A 154 0.86 -1.24 9.08
N LYS A 155 0.88 -0.35 10.09
CA LYS A 155 1.96 -0.20 11.06
C LYS A 155 3.34 0.00 10.41
N ASP A 156 3.40 0.91 9.45
CA ASP A 156 4.64 1.18 8.72
C ASP A 156 5.59 2.07 9.52
N ASP A 157 6.55 1.46 10.22
CA ASP A 157 7.55 2.17 11.04
C ASP A 157 8.38 3.19 10.23
N HIS A 158 8.62 2.92 8.94
CA HIS A 158 9.40 3.84 8.11
C HIS A 158 8.63 5.12 7.76
N ALA A 159 7.31 5.14 7.95
CA ALA A 159 6.52 6.34 7.77
C ALA A 159 6.66 7.30 8.96
N ILE A 160 7.25 6.88 10.09
CA ILE A 160 7.34 7.70 11.31
C ILE A 160 7.95 9.08 11.03
N PRO A 161 9.13 9.23 10.38
CA PRO A 161 9.71 10.55 10.12
C PRO A 161 8.81 11.45 9.26
N ASP A 162 8.17 10.88 8.23
CA ASP A 162 7.28 11.61 7.33
C ASP A 162 5.98 12.06 8.04
N LEU A 163 5.43 11.21 8.93
CA LEU A 163 4.28 11.53 9.76
C LEU A 163 4.60 12.60 10.80
N ILE A 164 5.79 12.57 11.41
CA ILE A 164 6.26 13.62 12.32
C ILE A 164 6.35 14.96 11.60
N ALA A 165 6.94 14.99 10.40
CA ALA A 165 7.00 16.18 9.57
C ALA A 165 5.60 16.69 9.19
N MET A 166 4.67 15.78 8.91
CA MET A 166 3.28 16.10 8.63
C MET A 166 2.60 16.79 9.82
N ILE A 167 2.91 16.43 11.08
CA ILE A 167 2.35 17.15 12.25
C ILE A 167 2.83 18.62 12.30
N GLY A 168 4.07 18.89 11.91
CA GLY A 168 4.66 20.23 12.04
C GLY A 168 4.22 21.26 10.99
N ALA A 169 3.77 20.83 9.82
CA ALA A 169 3.71 21.68 8.63
C ALA A 169 2.31 21.89 8.01
N THR A 170 1.23 21.49 8.69
CA THR A 170 -0.04 21.21 8.00
C THR A 170 -1.32 21.66 8.72
N THR A 171 -2.46 21.41 8.07
CA THR A 171 -3.80 21.70 8.60
C THR A 171 -4.14 20.85 9.84
N PRO A 172 -5.10 21.27 10.69
CA PRO A 172 -5.52 20.48 11.85
C PRO A 172 -5.90 19.03 11.53
N ASP A 173 -6.58 18.79 10.40
CA ASP A 173 -7.00 17.44 10.00
C ASP A 173 -5.82 16.54 9.63
N GLU A 174 -4.84 17.09 8.90
CA GLU A 174 -3.59 16.40 8.57
C GLU A 174 -2.79 16.07 9.83
N ARG A 175 -2.67 17.01 10.76
CA ARG A 175 -1.98 16.78 12.05
C ARG A 175 -2.65 15.68 12.86
N ASN A 176 -3.97 15.67 12.94
CA ASN A 176 -4.72 14.64 13.66
C ASN A 176 -4.54 13.27 13.00
N ALA A 177 -4.65 13.19 11.67
CA ALA A 177 -4.44 11.94 10.94
C ALA A 177 -3.02 11.39 11.13
N ALA A 178 -2.01 12.25 11.10
CA ALA A 178 -0.62 11.86 11.34
C ALA A 178 -0.40 11.39 12.78
N ALA A 179 -0.93 12.12 13.77
CA ALA A 179 -0.85 11.75 15.18
C ALA A 179 -1.51 10.38 15.43
N GLU A 180 -2.77 10.19 15.01
CA GLU A 180 -3.48 8.91 15.16
C GLU A 180 -2.71 7.75 14.52
N SER A 181 -2.01 7.99 13.42
CA SER A 181 -1.22 6.98 12.73
C SER A 181 0.06 6.64 13.48
N LEU A 182 0.77 7.64 14.00
CA LEU A 182 1.92 7.43 14.88
C LEU A 182 1.55 6.66 16.15
N GLU A 183 0.39 6.94 16.75
CA GLU A 183 -0.10 6.20 17.91
C GLU A 183 -0.37 4.73 17.59
N LYS A 184 -0.88 4.42 16.38
CA LYS A 184 -1.09 3.03 15.92
C LYS A 184 0.21 2.29 15.65
N ILE A 185 1.22 2.98 15.10
CA ILE A 185 2.53 2.41 14.78
C ILE A 185 3.31 2.14 16.07
N SER A 186 3.50 3.17 16.89
CA SER A 186 4.32 3.10 18.11
C SER A 186 3.63 2.46 19.30
N GLY A 187 2.29 2.51 19.36
CA GLY A 187 1.52 2.18 20.57
C GLY A 187 1.55 3.26 21.65
N GLU A 188 2.28 4.36 21.45
CA GLU A 188 2.36 5.49 22.36
C GLU A 188 1.23 6.49 22.11
N ARG A 189 0.83 7.25 23.14
CA ARG A 189 -0.22 8.28 23.04
C ARG A 189 0.34 9.65 23.34
N ILE A 190 0.95 10.26 22.34
CA ILE A 190 1.57 11.60 22.44
C ILE A 190 0.63 12.69 21.91
N GLY A 191 -0.32 12.35 21.03
CA GLY A 191 -1.18 13.32 20.35
C GLY A 191 -0.45 14.11 19.25
N ALA A 192 -1.00 15.27 18.88
CA ALA A 192 -0.51 16.08 17.75
C ALA A 192 0.66 17.03 18.12
N ASP A 193 1.65 16.54 18.87
CA ASP A 193 2.85 17.29 19.23
C ASP A 193 4.08 16.76 18.46
N ALA A 194 4.48 17.48 17.42
CA ALA A 194 5.61 17.11 16.57
C ALA A 194 6.94 17.09 17.34
N ALA A 195 7.13 17.97 18.33
CA ALA A 195 8.36 18.05 19.09
C ALA A 195 8.49 16.84 20.04
N ALA A 196 7.40 16.46 20.69
CA ALA A 196 7.34 15.28 21.54
C ALA A 196 7.58 13.99 20.72
N TRP A 197 6.95 13.85 19.54
CA TRP A 197 7.22 12.72 18.65
C TRP A 197 8.67 12.69 18.15
N SER A 198 9.23 13.85 17.78
CA SER A 198 10.64 13.94 17.35
C SER A 198 11.59 13.51 18.47
N ALA A 199 11.30 13.91 19.71
CA ALA A 199 12.10 13.53 20.87
C ALA A 199 11.98 12.03 21.20
N TRP A 200 10.78 11.45 21.07
CA TRP A 200 10.56 10.02 21.22
C TRP A 200 11.35 9.22 20.17
N TRP A 201 11.24 9.60 18.90
CA TRP A 201 11.94 8.94 17.81
C TRP A 201 13.46 9.02 17.95
N ALA A 202 13.99 10.19 18.32
CA ALA A 202 15.41 10.37 18.58
C ALA A 202 15.93 9.50 19.75
N GLN A 203 15.11 9.28 20.79
CA GLN A 203 15.46 8.41 21.90
C GLN A 203 15.49 6.93 21.51
N ASP A 204 14.55 6.50 20.65
CA ASP A 204 14.52 5.14 20.13
C ASP A 204 15.76 4.85 19.26
N GLU A 205 16.05 5.76 18.32
CA GLU A 205 17.25 5.72 17.50
C GLU A 205 18.52 5.67 18.37
N GLN A 206 18.64 6.54 19.37
CA GLN A 206 19.80 6.54 20.27
C GLN A 206 19.94 5.22 21.05
N ARG A 207 18.82 4.62 21.46
CA ARG A 207 18.81 3.32 22.15
C ARG A 207 19.32 2.22 21.24
N PHE A 208 18.91 2.21 19.97
CA PHE A 208 19.40 1.29 18.96
C PHE A 208 20.90 1.47 18.73
N GLN A 209 21.34 2.70 18.40
CA GLN A 209 22.74 3.03 18.13
C GLN A 209 23.69 2.69 19.30
N ARG A 210 23.24 2.87 20.55
CA ARG A 210 24.05 2.52 21.73
C ARG A 210 24.27 1.01 21.88
N LYS A 211 23.29 0.19 21.50
CA LYS A 211 23.35 -1.28 21.65
C LYS A 211 23.97 -1.96 20.43
N LEU A 212 23.88 -1.33 19.26
CA LEU A 212 24.31 -1.88 17.98
C LEU A 212 25.78 -2.38 17.98
N PRO A 213 26.79 -1.68 18.55
CA PRO A 213 28.16 -2.18 18.56
C PRO A 213 28.33 -3.52 19.27
N ARG A 214 27.66 -3.70 20.42
CA ARG A 214 27.71 -4.95 21.19
C ARG A 214 27.02 -6.08 20.43
N ILE A 215 25.89 -5.79 19.79
CA ILE A 215 25.17 -6.77 18.96
C ILE A 215 26.06 -7.21 17.80
N ASN A 216 26.71 -6.27 17.11
CA ASN A 216 27.64 -6.59 16.01
C ASN A 216 28.83 -7.42 16.48
N GLU A 217 29.40 -7.13 17.64
CA GLU A 217 30.47 -7.94 18.25
C GLU A 217 30.00 -9.37 18.53
N GLN A 218 28.80 -9.54 19.08
CA GLN A 218 28.21 -10.84 19.37
C GLN A 218 27.86 -11.62 18.09
N LEU A 219 27.34 -10.95 17.06
CA LEU A 219 27.04 -11.54 15.75
C LEU A 219 28.33 -12.01 15.03
N ALA A 220 29.41 -11.24 15.15
CA ALA A 220 30.72 -11.61 14.60
C ALA A 220 31.44 -12.71 15.40
N SER A 221 30.91 -13.10 16.56
CA SER A 221 31.46 -14.15 17.39
C SER A 221 31.41 -15.51 16.71
N LYS A 222 32.31 -16.41 17.10
CA LYS A 222 32.26 -17.84 16.71
C LYS A 222 31.44 -18.68 17.70
N VAL A 223 30.97 -18.08 18.79
CA VAL A 223 30.23 -18.77 19.85
C VAL A 223 28.73 -18.73 19.50
N PRO A 224 28.07 -19.88 19.24
CA PRO A 224 26.67 -19.91 18.83
C PRO A 224 25.73 -19.22 19.82
N ASP A 225 25.96 -19.37 21.13
CA ASP A 225 25.12 -18.74 22.16
C ASP A 225 25.16 -17.21 22.09
N GLN A 226 26.30 -16.63 21.72
CA GLN A 226 26.43 -15.17 21.56
C GLN A 226 25.69 -14.68 20.32
N ILE A 227 25.78 -15.41 19.20
CA ILE A 227 25.02 -15.10 17.98
C ILE A 227 23.52 -15.20 18.28
N ALA A 228 23.09 -16.26 18.97
CA ALA A 228 21.70 -16.47 19.36
C ALA A 228 21.18 -15.33 20.25
N GLU A 229 21.94 -14.92 21.27
CA GLU A 229 21.60 -13.80 22.16
C GLU A 229 21.48 -12.48 21.39
N ALA A 230 22.38 -12.24 20.42
CA ALA A 230 22.35 -11.05 19.58
C ALA A 230 21.11 -11.00 18.68
N LEU A 231 20.78 -12.11 18.01
CA LEU A 231 19.58 -12.23 17.17
C LEU A 231 18.30 -12.05 18.01
N VAL A 232 18.24 -12.65 19.20
CA VAL A 232 17.11 -12.42 20.13
C VAL A 232 17.03 -10.97 20.57
N SER A 233 18.16 -10.32 20.82
CA SER A 233 18.20 -8.90 21.19
C SER A 233 17.68 -8.00 20.09
N LEU A 234 17.94 -8.33 18.82
CA LEU A 234 17.46 -7.59 17.66
C LEU A 234 15.92 -7.53 17.57
N ARG A 235 15.22 -8.56 18.07
CA ARG A 235 13.74 -8.58 18.13
C ARG A 235 13.10 -7.46 18.93
N ASN A 236 13.86 -6.84 19.83
CA ASN A 236 13.35 -5.75 20.66
C ASN A 236 13.38 -4.39 19.95
N PHE A 237 13.97 -4.30 18.75
CA PHE A 237 14.02 -3.07 17.96
C PHE A 237 12.99 -3.14 16.84
N THR A 238 11.73 -2.99 17.21
CA THR A 238 10.61 -3.11 16.27
C THR A 238 10.58 -1.99 15.23
N HIS A 239 11.12 -0.81 15.54
CA HIS A 239 11.07 0.35 14.66
C HIS A 239 12.30 0.53 13.74
N HIS A 240 13.24 -0.42 13.74
CA HIS A 240 14.42 -0.42 12.86
C HIS A 240 14.45 -1.65 11.95
N PRO A 241 13.38 -1.90 11.15
CA PRO A 241 13.24 -3.16 10.42
C PRO A 241 14.29 -3.37 9.33
N ASP A 242 14.76 -2.32 8.65
CA ASP A 242 15.76 -2.42 7.59
C ASP A 242 17.14 -2.79 8.16
N GLU A 243 17.56 -2.12 9.24
CA GLU A 243 18.83 -2.39 9.91
C GLU A 243 18.83 -3.77 10.57
N VAL A 244 17.73 -4.14 11.24
CA VAL A 244 17.55 -5.49 11.80
C VAL A 244 17.60 -6.53 10.69
N GLY A 245 16.89 -6.29 9.58
CA GLY A 245 16.88 -7.18 8.41
C GLY A 245 18.28 -7.44 7.87
N ALA A 246 19.05 -6.38 7.62
CA ALA A 246 20.42 -6.46 7.11
C ALA A 246 21.37 -7.23 8.05
N LEU A 247 21.16 -7.15 9.36
CA LEU A 247 21.96 -7.88 10.36
C LEU A 247 21.56 -9.35 10.47
N VAL A 248 20.28 -9.68 10.26
CA VAL A 248 19.73 -11.02 10.39
C VAL A 248 19.93 -11.85 9.11
N GLU A 249 19.85 -11.21 7.93
CA GLU A 249 19.89 -11.85 6.61
C GLU A 249 21.05 -12.86 6.43
N PRO A 250 22.31 -12.55 6.81
CA PRO A 250 23.42 -13.49 6.66
C PRO A 250 23.27 -14.81 7.45
N TYR A 251 22.41 -14.83 8.47
CA TYR A 251 22.22 -15.98 9.36
C TYR A 251 21.04 -16.86 8.95
N LEU A 252 20.24 -16.45 7.95
CA LEU A 252 19.12 -17.24 7.42
C LEU A 252 19.56 -18.51 6.69
N ASP A 253 20.79 -18.54 6.19
CA ASP A 253 21.41 -19.72 5.55
C ASP A 253 22.45 -20.40 6.46
N SER A 254 22.44 -20.08 7.76
CA SER A 254 23.41 -20.65 8.71
C SER A 254 23.38 -22.18 8.70
N PRO A 255 24.54 -22.86 8.68
CA PRO A 255 24.60 -24.32 8.79
C PRO A 255 24.08 -24.82 10.14
N ASP A 256 24.07 -23.97 11.17
CA ASP A 256 23.50 -24.28 12.48
C ASP A 256 21.97 -24.09 12.45
N PRO A 257 21.17 -25.15 12.66
CA PRO A 257 19.71 -25.08 12.61
C PRO A 257 19.11 -24.21 13.72
N MET A 258 19.76 -24.10 14.88
CA MET A 258 19.30 -23.23 15.97
C MET A 258 19.42 -21.77 15.57
N ILE A 259 20.59 -21.36 15.07
CA ILE A 259 20.84 -19.99 14.61
C ILE A 259 19.89 -19.62 13.48
N ARG A 260 19.69 -20.52 12.53
CA ARG A 260 18.77 -20.32 11.40
C ARG A 260 17.33 -20.06 11.84
N ASN A 261 16.84 -20.86 12.79
CA ASN A 261 15.49 -20.70 13.34
C ASN A 261 15.34 -19.39 14.11
N ILE A 262 16.33 -19.03 14.93
CA ILE A 262 16.32 -17.77 15.67
C ILE A 262 16.39 -16.58 14.71
N ALA A 263 17.23 -16.62 13.67
CA ALA A 263 17.31 -15.59 12.64
C ALA A 263 15.96 -15.40 11.94
N SER A 264 15.33 -16.49 11.51
CA SER A 264 13.99 -16.46 10.89
C SER A 264 12.92 -15.83 11.80
N GLN A 265 12.97 -16.14 13.10
CA GLN A 265 12.08 -15.54 14.11
C GLN A 265 12.44 -14.09 14.44
N SER A 266 13.65 -13.64 14.11
CA SER A 266 14.13 -12.29 14.42
C SER A 266 13.88 -11.30 13.30
N LEU A 267 13.50 -11.77 12.11
CA LEU A 267 13.03 -10.92 11.03
C LEU A 267 11.76 -10.15 11.45
N PRO A 268 11.68 -8.84 11.12
CA PRO A 268 10.46 -8.05 11.25
C PRO A 268 9.30 -8.68 10.48
N ASP A 269 8.07 -8.58 11.00
CA ASP A 269 6.87 -9.11 10.33
C ASP A 269 6.72 -8.69 8.85
N PRO A 270 7.00 -7.44 8.41
CA PRO A 270 6.97 -7.11 6.99
C PRO A 270 8.04 -7.83 6.14
N MET A 271 9.16 -8.23 6.75
CA MET A 271 10.22 -8.99 6.08
C MET A 271 10.00 -10.50 6.12
N ARG A 272 9.27 -11.02 7.13
CA ARG A 272 8.84 -12.44 7.14
C ARG A 272 7.92 -12.79 5.97
N LEU A 273 7.28 -11.79 5.38
CA LEU A 273 6.39 -11.92 4.22
C LEU A 273 7.10 -11.56 2.88
N ARG A 274 8.39 -11.18 2.89
CA ARG A 274 9.15 -11.04 1.64
C ARG A 274 9.32 -12.42 1.02
N ASP A 275 8.48 -12.72 0.04
CA ASP A 275 8.79 -13.73 -0.96
C ASP A 275 10.12 -13.31 -1.63
N PRO A 276 11.17 -14.13 -1.64
CA PRO A 276 12.49 -13.74 -2.19
C PRO A 276 12.45 -13.30 -3.66
N ALA A 277 11.35 -13.61 -4.38
CA ALA A 277 11.08 -13.12 -5.73
C ALA A 277 10.73 -11.61 -5.81
N ALA A 278 10.43 -10.94 -4.69
CA ALA A 278 10.06 -9.52 -4.65
C ALA A 278 11.28 -8.56 -4.60
N SER A 279 12.49 -9.04 -4.86
CA SER A 279 13.73 -8.23 -4.85
C SER A 279 13.88 -7.29 -6.05
N ASP A 280 12.95 -7.31 -7.02
CA ASP A 280 12.92 -6.42 -8.20
C ASP A 280 12.18 -5.07 -7.98
N ILE A 281 12.05 -4.60 -6.73
CA ILE A 281 11.24 -3.41 -6.39
C ILE A 281 11.76 -2.10 -7.01
N ASP A 282 13.03 -2.01 -7.42
CA ASP A 282 13.53 -0.85 -8.18
C ASP A 282 12.95 -0.73 -9.60
N VAL A 283 12.31 -1.78 -10.12
CA VAL A 283 11.75 -1.79 -11.48
C VAL A 283 10.33 -1.22 -11.55
N LEU A 284 9.59 -1.18 -10.44
CA LEU A 284 8.17 -0.79 -10.44
C LEU A 284 7.91 0.70 -10.20
N VAL A 285 8.89 1.44 -9.67
CA VAL A 285 8.75 2.90 -9.46
C VAL A 285 9.02 3.70 -10.76
N ASN A 286 9.52 3.04 -11.82
CA ASN A 286 9.79 3.69 -13.10
C ASN A 286 9.43 2.80 -14.32
N PRO A 287 8.17 2.83 -14.81
CA PRO A 287 7.79 2.09 -16.01
C PRO A 287 8.50 2.58 -17.30
N ALA A 288 9.28 3.67 -17.26
CA ALA A 288 9.98 4.21 -18.42
C ALA A 288 11.27 3.46 -18.80
N VAL A 289 11.71 2.44 -18.04
CA VAL A 289 12.95 1.70 -18.33
C VAL A 289 12.75 0.48 -19.23
N ARG A 290 11.51 0.09 -19.57
CA ARG A 290 11.26 -0.81 -20.69
C ARG A 290 11.23 -0.03 -22.01
N ALA A 291 12.38 0.52 -22.41
CA ALA A 291 12.60 0.70 -23.84
C ALA A 291 12.61 -0.70 -24.48
N PRO A 292 11.90 -0.93 -25.60
CA PRO A 292 12.09 -2.16 -26.35
C PRO A 292 13.57 -2.23 -26.72
N VAL A 293 14.20 -3.38 -26.46
CA VAL A 293 15.50 -3.71 -27.04
C VAL A 293 15.33 -3.57 -28.55
N ILE A 294 15.79 -2.44 -29.09
CA ILE A 294 15.86 -2.21 -30.53
C ILE A 294 16.79 -3.31 -31.03
N ALA A 295 16.23 -4.25 -31.79
CA ALA A 295 17.03 -5.28 -32.45
C ALA A 295 18.18 -4.59 -33.21
N PRO A 296 19.40 -5.12 -33.14
CA PRO A 296 20.52 -4.55 -33.88
C PRO A 296 20.13 -4.41 -35.36
N PRO A 297 20.49 -3.30 -36.02
CA PRO A 297 20.15 -3.09 -37.42
C PRO A 297 20.68 -4.27 -38.25
N ALA A 298 19.82 -4.79 -39.13
CA ALA A 298 20.17 -5.88 -40.01
C ALA A 298 21.48 -5.56 -40.77
N PRO A 299 22.39 -6.54 -40.94
CA PRO A 299 23.64 -6.33 -41.66
C PRO A 299 23.34 -5.86 -43.08
N ALA A 300 24.05 -4.81 -43.51
CA ALA A 300 23.92 -4.24 -44.84
C ALA A 300 24.08 -5.33 -45.92
N PRO A 301 23.27 -5.31 -47.00
CA PRO A 301 23.40 -6.28 -48.08
C PRO A 301 24.79 -6.19 -48.71
N ALA A 302 25.42 -7.36 -48.88
CA ALA A 302 26.75 -7.47 -49.48
C ALA A 302 26.77 -6.82 -50.88
N PRO A 303 27.86 -6.12 -51.25
CA PRO A 303 28.00 -5.58 -52.59
C PRO A 303 27.99 -6.72 -53.63
N PRO A 304 27.40 -6.51 -54.81
CA PRO A 304 27.38 -7.52 -55.85
C PRO A 304 28.82 -7.88 -56.28
N PRO A 305 29.08 -9.14 -56.65
CA PRO A 305 30.40 -9.56 -57.08
C PRO A 305 30.83 -8.75 -58.29
N SER A 306 32.01 -8.12 -58.19
CA SER A 306 32.69 -7.50 -59.33
C SER A 306 33.02 -8.60 -60.34
N GLY A 307 32.17 -8.73 -61.36
CA GLY A 307 32.45 -9.57 -62.51
C GLY A 307 33.33 -8.81 -63.50
N GLY A 308 34.44 -9.45 -63.91
CA GLY A 308 35.10 -9.27 -65.20
C GLY A 308 35.79 -7.94 -65.46
#